data_AF-A0A6A1X528-F1
#
_entry.id   AF-A0A6A1X528-F1
#
_cell.length_a   1.000
_cell.length_b   1.000
_cell.length_c   1.000
_cell.angle_alpha   90.00
_cell.angle_beta   90.00
_cell.angle_gamma   90.00
#
_symmetry.space_group_name_H-M   'P 1'
#
loop_
_entity.id
_entity.type
_entity.pdbx_description
1 polymer ?
#
loop_
_entity_poly.entity_id
_entity_poly.type
_entity_poly.pdbx_seq_one_letter_code
_entity_poly.pdbx_strand_id
1 'polypeptide(L)'
;MEWILTPLKQELMTTAKPYTIIPIEACRYFNPKQLYLLAGLYINAHYQRGSNYMTTDTTFSQLSELTGVNTDYIKDSFIPKLKELEDKGYRVETIQQQREIRRNIYYLPNPTKNFRIIWAELFSDSSLTPEEKGVMIGLYCLCVNNEFRIDLSDKLIYSHLDMAKNTYKKYRDLLIEKKVIWSSYDVPMKLVWTEHMEAKVLLYSHLGYNTWIDKVISDVPDDDEIKHYLDTINDE
;
A
#
# COMPACT_ATOMS: atom_id res chain seq x y z
N MET A 1 7.26 -6.22 -49.89
CA MET A 1 7.30 -7.00 -48.64
C MET A 1 7.83 -6.09 -47.55
N GLU A 2 6.91 -5.43 -46.86
CA GLU A 2 7.23 -4.54 -45.74
C GLU A 2 7.70 -5.38 -44.55
N TRP A 3 8.88 -5.06 -44.04
CA TRP A 3 9.40 -5.61 -42.81
C TRP A 3 8.73 -4.83 -41.67
N ILE A 4 7.67 -5.40 -41.10
CA ILE A 4 7.05 -4.86 -39.88
C ILE A 4 8.05 -5.09 -38.74
N LEU A 5 8.67 -4.01 -38.28
CA LEU A 5 9.36 -3.95 -37.01
C LEU A 5 8.35 -4.24 -35.90
N THR A 6 8.36 -5.47 -35.37
CA THR A 6 7.72 -5.77 -34.09
C THR A 6 8.39 -4.90 -33.03
N PRO A 7 7.66 -4.09 -32.23
CA PRO A 7 8.26 -3.44 -31.09
C PRO A 7 8.74 -4.52 -30.13
N LEU A 8 10.00 -4.46 -29.72
CA LEU A 8 10.48 -5.16 -28.53
C LEU A 8 9.56 -4.75 -27.38
N LYS A 9 8.62 -5.63 -27.02
CA LYS A 9 7.83 -5.53 -25.82
C LYS A 9 8.86 -5.56 -24.69
N GLN A 10 9.18 -4.40 -24.15
CA GLN A 10 9.96 -4.27 -22.93
C GLN A 10 9.25 -5.16 -21.92
N GLU A 11 9.84 -6.31 -21.55
CA GLU A 11 9.25 -7.22 -20.58
C GLU A 11 9.18 -6.47 -19.26
N LEU A 12 8.05 -5.78 -19.02
CA LEU A 12 7.71 -5.24 -17.72
C LEU A 12 7.84 -6.39 -16.73
N MET A 13 8.69 -6.21 -15.72
CA MET A 13 8.81 -7.17 -14.63
C MET A 13 7.42 -7.54 -14.12
N THR A 14 7.08 -8.81 -14.25
CA THR A 14 5.82 -9.36 -13.74
C THR A 14 5.99 -9.64 -12.25
N THR A 15 5.04 -9.15 -11.44
CA THR A 15 5.02 -9.48 -10.02
C THR A 15 4.76 -10.96 -9.83
N ALA A 16 5.36 -11.59 -8.80
CA ALA A 16 5.17 -13.02 -8.57
C ALA A 16 3.73 -13.40 -8.17
N LYS A 17 2.97 -12.44 -7.65
CA LYS A 17 1.58 -12.60 -7.18
C LYS A 17 0.69 -11.49 -7.74
N PRO A 18 -0.62 -11.74 -7.87
CA PRO A 18 -1.60 -10.72 -8.28
C PRO A 18 -1.93 -9.72 -7.16
N TYR A 19 -1.70 -10.11 -5.91
CA TYR A 19 -1.85 -9.23 -4.75
C TYR A 19 -0.87 -9.63 -3.65
N THR A 20 -0.72 -8.73 -2.69
CA THR A 20 0.08 -8.95 -1.50
C THR A 20 -0.64 -8.56 -0.23
N ILE A 21 -0.12 -9.05 0.89
CA ILE A 21 -0.52 -8.63 2.23
C ILE A 21 0.54 -7.69 2.82
N ILE A 22 0.09 -6.77 3.67
CA ILE A 22 0.96 -5.94 4.53
C ILE A 22 0.42 -6.02 5.97
N PRO A 23 1.24 -6.44 6.95
CA PRO A 23 0.84 -6.36 8.36
C PRO A 23 0.53 -4.91 8.74
N ILE A 24 -0.59 -4.66 9.42
CA ILE A 24 -1.01 -3.29 9.80
C ILE A 24 0.08 -2.59 10.63
N GLU A 25 0.74 -3.32 11.53
CA GLU A 25 1.77 -2.75 12.41
C GLU A 25 3.02 -2.30 11.66
N ALA A 26 3.25 -2.76 10.42
CA ALA A 26 4.38 -2.33 9.61
C ALA A 26 4.41 -0.80 9.45
N CYS A 27 3.24 -0.15 9.41
CA CYS A 27 3.15 1.31 9.27
C CYS A 27 3.74 2.09 10.45
N ARG A 28 3.99 1.43 11.59
CA ARG A 28 4.63 2.00 12.77
C ARG A 28 6.16 1.84 12.77
N TYR A 29 6.68 0.98 11.91
CA TYR A 29 8.10 0.60 11.91
C TYR A 29 8.86 1.13 10.71
N PHE A 30 8.16 1.32 9.58
CA PHE A 30 8.73 1.77 8.32
C PHE A 30 8.16 3.14 7.97
N ASN A 31 9.04 4.04 7.53
CA ASN A 31 8.58 5.27 6.92
C ASN A 31 7.86 4.96 5.58
N PRO A 32 7.12 5.92 5.00
CA PRO A 32 6.34 5.69 3.78
C PRO A 32 7.12 5.05 2.63
N LYS A 33 8.31 5.56 2.30
CA LYS A 33 9.12 5.02 1.20
C LYS A 33 9.52 3.57 1.45
N GLN A 34 9.88 3.25 2.69
CA GLN A 34 10.21 1.90 3.12
C GLN A 34 8.98 0.98 3.15
N LEU A 35 7.78 1.49 3.47
CA LEU A 35 6.54 0.72 3.38
C LEU A 35 6.25 0.28 1.95
N TYR A 36 6.48 1.16 0.98
CA TYR A 36 6.30 0.80 -0.43
C TYR A 36 7.34 -0.22 -0.90
N LEU A 37 8.61 -0.08 -0.50
CA LEU A 37 9.65 -1.10 -0.71
C LEU A 37 9.28 -2.44 -0.05
N LEU A 38 8.72 -2.40 1.15
CA LEU A 38 8.26 -3.57 1.87
C LEU A 38 7.14 -4.28 1.09
N ALA A 39 6.17 -3.53 0.55
CA ALA A 39 5.16 -4.09 -0.35
C ALA A 39 5.79 -4.76 -1.58
N GLY A 40 6.85 -4.16 -2.15
CA GLY A 40 7.62 -4.72 -3.26
C GLY A 40 8.34 -6.04 -2.93
N LEU A 41 8.80 -6.22 -1.68
CA LEU A 41 9.31 -7.52 -1.22
C LEU A 41 8.16 -8.52 -1.05
N TYR A 42 7.08 -8.10 -0.38
CA TYR A 42 5.95 -8.98 -0.10
C TYR A 42 5.28 -9.49 -1.38
N ILE A 43 5.09 -8.67 -2.41
CA ILE A 43 4.46 -9.12 -3.68
C ILE A 43 5.30 -10.19 -4.40
N ASN A 44 6.61 -10.23 -4.14
CA ASN A 44 7.54 -11.24 -4.66
C ASN A 44 7.87 -12.34 -3.64
N ALA A 45 7.19 -12.37 -2.50
CA ALA A 45 7.39 -13.38 -1.46
C ALA A 45 6.39 -14.52 -1.58
N HIS A 46 6.90 -15.75 -1.45
CA HIS A 46 6.11 -16.96 -1.53
C HIS A 46 5.66 -17.41 -0.13
N TYR A 47 4.42 -17.87 -0.04
CA TYR A 47 3.88 -18.50 1.15
C TYR A 47 4.52 -19.89 1.34
N GLN A 48 4.98 -20.16 2.54
CA GLN A 48 5.42 -21.49 2.93
C GLN A 48 4.39 -22.09 3.90
N ARG A 49 3.80 -23.23 3.53
CA ARG A 49 2.75 -23.87 4.33
C ARG A 49 3.28 -24.24 5.72
N GLY A 50 2.57 -23.78 6.75
CA GLY A 50 2.96 -23.98 8.15
C GLY A 50 4.09 -23.07 8.63
N SER A 51 4.55 -22.12 7.81
CA SER A 51 5.55 -21.12 8.20
C SER A 51 4.90 -19.81 8.64
N ASN A 52 5.47 -19.23 9.69
CA ASN A 52 5.14 -17.87 10.13
C ASN A 52 5.79 -16.79 9.23
N TYR A 53 6.50 -17.20 8.18
CA TYR A 53 7.18 -16.32 7.25
C TYR A 53 6.77 -16.55 5.80
N MET A 54 6.76 -15.45 5.05
CA MET A 54 6.87 -15.44 3.60
C MET A 54 8.34 -15.19 3.24
N THR A 55 8.83 -15.84 2.19
CA THR A 55 10.24 -15.69 1.78
C THR A 55 10.38 -15.22 0.36
N THR A 56 11.32 -14.32 0.12
CA THR A 56 11.75 -13.93 -1.22
C THR A 56 13.27 -13.76 -1.24
N ASP A 57 13.87 -13.97 -2.40
CA ASP A 57 15.28 -13.68 -2.63
C ASP A 57 15.49 -12.42 -3.49
N THR A 58 14.43 -11.68 -3.87
CA THR A 58 14.44 -10.47 -4.73
C THR A 58 15.74 -9.64 -4.66
N THR A 59 16.44 -9.46 -5.79
CA THR A 59 17.68 -8.63 -5.83
C THR A 59 17.36 -7.17 -5.53
N PHE A 60 18.38 -6.38 -5.15
CA PHE A 60 18.21 -4.92 -5.08
C PHE A 60 17.83 -4.31 -6.42
N SER A 61 18.37 -4.81 -7.54
CA SER A 61 18.02 -4.33 -8.87
C SER A 61 16.57 -4.64 -9.22
N GLN A 62 16.08 -5.85 -8.91
CA GLN A 62 14.68 -6.25 -9.11
C GLN A 62 13.75 -5.38 -8.27
N LEU A 63 14.07 -5.18 -6.99
CA LEU A 63 13.26 -4.31 -6.12
C LEU A 63 13.28 -2.86 -6.61
N SER A 64 14.43 -2.38 -7.08
CA SER A 64 14.59 -1.03 -7.62
C SER A 64 13.78 -0.82 -8.89
N GLU A 65 13.83 -1.77 -9.82
CA GLU A 65 13.08 -1.74 -11.08
C GLU A 65 11.57 -1.80 -10.84
N LEU A 66 11.12 -2.66 -9.91
CA LEU A 66 9.70 -2.76 -9.56
C LEU A 66 9.15 -1.49 -8.89
N THR A 67 9.94 -0.85 -8.03
CA THR A 67 9.45 0.24 -7.18
C THR A 67 9.86 1.63 -7.69
N GLY A 68 10.79 1.72 -8.64
CA GLY A 68 11.40 2.98 -9.05
C GLY A 68 12.28 3.63 -7.97
N VAL A 69 12.53 2.95 -6.85
CA VAL A 69 13.41 3.45 -5.78
C VAL A 69 14.85 3.03 -6.08
N ASN A 70 15.81 3.93 -5.98
CA ASN A 70 17.20 3.64 -6.32
C ASN A 70 17.83 2.55 -5.41
N THR A 71 18.84 1.85 -5.95
CA THR A 71 19.50 0.76 -5.22
C THR A 71 20.29 1.24 -4.00
N ASP A 72 20.79 2.48 -4.00
CA ASP A 72 21.55 3.03 -2.88
C ASP A 72 20.66 3.24 -1.66
N TYR A 73 19.45 3.80 -1.83
CA TYR A 73 18.47 3.92 -0.74
C TYR A 73 18.05 2.55 -0.22
N ILE A 74 17.87 1.57 -1.11
CA ILE A 74 17.56 0.19 -0.70
C ILE A 74 18.67 -0.35 0.21
N LYS A 75 19.95 -0.24 -0.21
CA LYS A 75 21.11 -0.74 0.52
C LYS A 75 21.38 0.00 1.83
N ASP A 76 21.32 1.32 1.80
CA ASP A 76 21.85 2.18 2.87
C ASP A 76 20.77 2.56 3.89
N SER A 77 19.48 2.46 3.53
CA SER A 77 18.37 2.85 4.39
C SER A 77 17.37 1.73 4.64
N PHE A 78 16.92 1.01 3.60
CA PHE A 78 15.86 0.01 3.77
C PHE A 78 16.35 -1.31 4.38
N ILE A 79 17.48 -1.86 3.89
CA ILE A 79 18.02 -3.12 4.43
C ILE A 79 18.47 -3.01 5.88
N PRO A 80 19.18 -1.95 6.32
CA PRO A 80 19.49 -1.76 7.73
C PRO A 80 18.22 -1.73 8.58
N LYS A 81 17.16 -1.05 8.10
CA LYS A 81 15.89 -0.99 8.83
C LYS A 81 15.23 -2.36 8.98
N LEU A 82 15.24 -3.20 7.95
CA LEU A 82 14.75 -4.58 8.05
C LEU A 82 15.50 -5.39 9.11
N LYS A 83 16.83 -5.22 9.20
CA LYS A 83 17.66 -5.94 10.18
C LYS A 83 17.41 -5.47 11.62
N GLU A 84 17.12 -4.19 11.83
CA GLU A 84 16.72 -3.66 13.14
C GLU A 84 15.42 -4.26 13.67
N LEU A 85 14.57 -4.81 12.78
CA LEU A 85 13.23 -5.28 13.09
C LEU A 85 13.16 -6.82 13.19
N GLU A 86 14.28 -7.48 13.49
CA GLU A 86 14.32 -8.93 13.71
C GLU A 86 13.41 -9.37 14.86
N ASP A 87 13.32 -8.58 15.93
CA ASP A 87 12.40 -8.82 17.05
C ASP A 87 10.91 -8.67 16.65
N LYS A 88 10.63 -7.99 15.54
CA LYS A 88 9.30 -7.86 14.93
C LYS A 88 9.04 -8.91 13.85
N GLY A 89 9.97 -9.84 13.63
CA GLY A 89 9.85 -10.92 12.65
C GLY A 89 10.29 -10.54 11.24
N TYR A 90 11.07 -9.47 11.04
CA TYR A 90 11.70 -9.20 9.76
C TYR A 90 13.15 -9.67 9.79
N ARG A 91 13.53 -10.60 8.90
CA ARG A 91 14.91 -11.13 8.90
C ARG A 91 15.52 -11.05 7.50
N VAL A 92 16.80 -10.72 7.45
CA VAL A 92 17.60 -10.68 6.23
C VAL A 92 18.82 -11.59 6.42
N GLU A 93 18.87 -12.69 5.68
CA GLU A 93 20.02 -13.59 5.66
C GLU A 93 20.80 -13.40 4.35
N THR A 94 22.10 -13.14 4.44
CA THR A 94 22.96 -13.05 3.26
C THR A 94 23.67 -14.38 3.06
N ILE A 95 23.33 -15.10 2.00
CA ILE A 95 24.01 -16.33 1.59
C ILE A 95 25.05 -16.04 0.51
N GLN A 96 26.18 -16.73 0.58
CA GLN A 96 27.18 -16.73 -0.49
C GLN A 96 26.78 -17.81 -1.51
N GLN A 97 26.23 -17.41 -2.66
CA GLN A 97 25.76 -18.36 -3.68
C GLN A 97 26.93 -18.86 -4.55
N GLN A 98 27.87 -17.96 -4.87
CA GLN A 98 29.12 -18.24 -5.59
C GLN A 98 30.23 -17.34 -5.02
N ARG A 99 31.51 -17.55 -5.36
CA ARG A 99 32.65 -16.76 -4.80
C ARG A 99 32.45 -15.24 -4.83
N GLU A 100 31.75 -14.72 -5.84
CA GLU A 100 31.53 -13.28 -6.02
C GLU A 100 30.05 -12.86 -5.87
N ILE A 101 29.12 -13.81 -5.76
CA ILE A 101 27.68 -13.53 -5.73
C ILE A 101 27.15 -13.76 -4.32
N ARG A 102 26.72 -12.66 -3.69
CA ARG A 102 25.95 -12.67 -2.44
C ARG A 102 24.47 -12.47 -2.75
N ARG A 103 23.62 -13.28 -2.14
CA ARG A 103 22.16 -13.21 -2.27
C ARG A 103 21.55 -12.96 -0.90
N ASN A 104 20.63 -12.01 -0.81
CA ASN A 104 19.83 -11.84 0.40
C ASN A 104 18.57 -12.68 0.28
N ILE A 105 18.24 -13.41 1.34
CA ILE A 105 16.95 -14.05 1.56
C ILE A 105 16.23 -13.21 2.61
N TYR A 106 15.06 -12.72 2.26
CA TYR A 106 14.20 -11.95 3.14
C TYR A 106 13.12 -12.86 3.70
N TYR A 107 12.97 -12.85 5.02
CA TYR A 107 11.89 -13.49 5.74
C TYR A 107 10.97 -12.40 6.27
N LEU A 108 9.73 -12.41 5.80
CA LEU A 108 8.72 -11.41 6.09
C LEU A 108 7.62 -12.05 6.93
N PRO A 109 7.07 -11.38 7.95
CA PRO A 109 5.95 -11.90 8.73
C PRO A 109 4.78 -12.35 7.86
N ASN A 110 4.18 -13.49 8.17
CA ASN A 110 3.02 -14.04 7.46
C ASN A 110 1.78 -14.02 8.37
N PRO A 111 1.17 -12.85 8.61
CA PRO A 111 0.08 -12.74 9.57
C PRO A 111 -1.19 -13.42 9.07
N THR A 112 -1.91 -14.10 9.97
CA THR A 112 -3.25 -14.67 9.70
C THR A 112 -4.38 -13.70 10.02
N LYS A 113 -4.08 -12.57 10.68
CA LYS A 113 -5.00 -11.49 11.06
C LYS A 113 -4.28 -10.14 11.06
N ASN A 114 -5.03 -9.04 11.07
CA ASN A 114 -4.50 -7.68 11.17
C ASN A 114 -3.52 -7.33 10.03
N PHE A 115 -3.93 -7.59 8.79
CA PHE A 115 -3.20 -7.20 7.59
C PHE A 115 -4.12 -6.48 6.60
N ARG A 116 -3.50 -5.82 5.63
CA ARG A 116 -4.14 -5.15 4.50
C ARG A 116 -3.77 -5.86 3.20
N ILE A 117 -4.69 -5.91 2.25
CA ILE A 117 -4.47 -6.50 0.92
C ILE A 117 -4.26 -5.38 -0.08
N ILE A 118 -3.24 -5.50 -0.92
CA ILE A 118 -2.88 -4.53 -1.95
C ILE A 118 -2.64 -5.29 -3.25
N TRP A 119 -3.27 -4.87 -4.34
CA TRP A 119 -3.12 -5.50 -5.65
C TRP A 119 -1.84 -5.05 -6.38
N ALA A 120 -1.36 -5.90 -7.30
CA ALA A 120 -0.10 -5.71 -8.02
C ALA A 120 -0.10 -4.44 -8.90
N GLU A 121 -1.26 -3.98 -9.33
CA GLU A 121 -1.44 -2.80 -10.16
C GLU A 121 -0.92 -1.52 -9.49
N LEU A 122 -0.82 -1.50 -8.15
CA LEU A 122 -0.13 -0.45 -7.41
C LEU A 122 1.29 -0.21 -7.96
N PHE A 123 2.03 -1.25 -8.33
CA PHE A 123 3.41 -1.11 -8.79
C PHE A 123 3.51 -0.54 -10.20
N SER A 124 2.51 -0.78 -11.05
CA SER A 124 2.42 -0.22 -12.41
C SER A 124 1.81 1.18 -12.47
N ASP A 125 1.17 1.66 -11.40
CA ASP A 125 0.56 2.98 -11.36
C ASP A 125 1.62 4.10 -11.38
N SER A 126 1.76 4.78 -12.52
CA SER A 126 2.71 5.88 -12.68
C SER A 126 2.18 7.24 -12.21
N SER A 127 0.90 7.33 -11.82
CA SER A 127 0.30 8.57 -11.32
C SER A 127 0.78 8.94 -9.90
N LEU A 128 1.27 7.95 -9.15
CA LEU A 128 1.80 8.09 -7.79
C LEU A 128 3.31 7.84 -7.75
N THR A 129 4.02 8.73 -7.07
CA THR A 129 5.43 8.56 -6.72
C THR A 129 5.60 7.44 -5.67
N PRO A 130 6.80 6.85 -5.54
CA PRO A 130 7.06 5.82 -4.52
C PRO A 130 6.68 6.25 -3.10
N GLU A 131 6.96 7.50 -2.73
CA GLU A 131 6.59 8.05 -1.43
C GLU A 131 5.09 8.23 -1.26
N GLU A 132 4.37 8.70 -2.30
CA GLU A 132 2.90 8.81 -2.25
C GLU A 132 2.22 7.44 -2.10
N LYS A 133 2.70 6.42 -2.84
CA LYS A 133 2.25 5.03 -2.67
C LYS A 133 2.51 4.54 -1.25
N GLY A 134 3.68 4.86 -0.70
CA GLY A 134 4.04 4.59 0.68
C GLY A 134 3.10 5.22 1.70
N VAL A 135 2.77 6.51 1.53
CA VAL A 135 1.85 7.23 2.42
C VAL A 135 0.45 6.61 2.32
N MET A 136 -0.01 6.31 1.11
CA MET A 136 -1.30 5.65 0.88
C MET A 136 -1.37 4.28 1.56
N ILE A 137 -0.33 3.45 1.46
CA ILE A 137 -0.26 2.16 2.18
C ILE A 137 -0.35 2.39 3.69
N GLY A 138 0.40 3.36 4.22
CA GLY A 138 0.36 3.71 5.64
C GLY A 138 -1.02 4.15 6.10
N LEU A 139 -1.67 5.04 5.34
CA LEU A 139 -3.05 5.46 5.59
C LEU A 139 -4.03 4.29 5.55
N TYR A 140 -3.87 3.36 4.61
CA TYR A 140 -4.73 2.19 4.50
C TYR A 140 -4.57 1.24 5.70
N CYS A 141 -3.38 1.14 6.27
CA CYS A 141 -3.17 0.42 7.53
C CYS A 141 -3.93 1.05 8.70
N LEU A 142 -4.16 2.37 8.67
CA LEU A 142 -4.91 3.11 9.70
C LEU A 142 -6.43 3.14 9.47
N CYS A 143 -6.93 2.64 8.33
CA CYS A 143 -8.37 2.57 8.10
C CYS A 143 -9.08 1.69 9.13
N VAL A 144 -10.37 1.96 9.35
CA VAL A 144 -11.25 1.05 10.10
C VAL A 144 -11.30 -0.31 9.39
N ASN A 145 -11.42 -1.40 10.14
CA ASN A 145 -11.39 -2.75 9.57
C ASN A 145 -12.51 -2.97 8.56
N ASN A 146 -12.16 -3.60 7.44
CA ASN A 146 -13.02 -3.82 6.28
C ASN A 146 -13.58 -2.53 5.66
N GLU A 147 -13.10 -1.36 6.05
CA GLU A 147 -13.50 -0.06 5.52
C GLU A 147 -12.32 0.68 4.90
N PHE A 148 -12.65 1.78 4.21
CA PHE A 148 -11.67 2.67 3.57
C PHE A 148 -11.57 4.02 4.28
N ARG A 149 -12.11 4.12 5.50
CA ARG A 149 -12.27 5.37 6.24
C ARG A 149 -11.23 5.49 7.35
N ILE A 150 -10.73 6.70 7.57
CA ILE A 150 -9.76 7.04 8.59
C ILE A 150 -10.37 8.09 9.51
N ASP A 151 -10.78 7.65 10.69
CA ASP A 151 -11.28 8.50 11.76
C ASP A 151 -10.18 8.80 12.77
N LEU A 152 -9.12 9.45 12.28
CA LEU A 152 -8.00 9.91 13.09
C LEU A 152 -7.69 11.35 12.72
N SER A 153 -7.38 12.16 13.74
CA SER A 153 -6.82 13.49 13.52
C SER A 153 -5.49 13.39 12.78
N ASP A 154 -5.19 14.41 11.99
CA ASP A 154 -3.91 14.52 11.27
C ASP A 154 -2.70 14.33 12.20
N LYS A 155 -2.80 14.83 13.44
CA LYS A 155 -1.77 14.66 14.48
C LYS A 155 -1.48 13.20 14.77
N LEU A 156 -2.54 12.42 14.98
CA LEU A 156 -2.39 10.99 15.24
C LEU A 156 -1.86 10.26 14.00
N ILE A 157 -2.32 10.63 12.80
CA ILE A 157 -1.86 10.02 11.55
C ILE A 157 -0.37 10.21 11.37
N TYR A 158 0.14 11.45 11.36
CA TYR A 158 1.56 11.66 11.11
C TYR A 158 2.45 11.12 12.23
N SER A 159 1.94 11.06 13.48
CA SER A 159 2.64 10.38 14.57
C SER A 159 2.70 8.86 14.37
N HIS A 160 1.64 8.23 13.88
CA HIS A 160 1.62 6.79 13.61
C HIS A 160 2.51 6.38 12.43
N LEU A 161 2.62 7.25 11.42
CA LEU A 161 3.42 7.00 10.22
C LEU A 161 4.89 7.44 10.35
N ASP A 162 5.30 7.90 11.53
CA ASP A 162 6.63 8.47 11.79
C ASP A 162 7.00 9.58 10.77
N MET A 163 6.07 10.52 10.60
CA MET A 163 6.20 11.62 9.65
C MET A 163 6.19 12.97 10.35
N ALA A 164 7.01 13.89 9.85
CA ALA A 164 6.90 15.29 10.22
C ALA A 164 5.56 15.88 9.72
N LYS A 165 4.94 16.75 10.54
CA LYS A 165 3.64 17.41 10.25
C LYS A 165 3.57 17.99 8.84
N ASN A 166 4.58 18.77 8.43
CA ASN A 166 4.57 19.45 7.13
C ASN A 166 4.76 18.48 5.96
N THR A 167 5.52 17.40 6.17
CA THR A 167 5.70 16.33 5.19
C THR A 167 4.39 15.58 4.98
N TYR A 168 3.71 15.21 6.07
CA TYR A 168 2.38 14.59 5.98
C TYR A 168 1.37 15.50 5.26
N LYS A 169 1.29 16.77 5.66
CA LYS A 169 0.40 17.75 5.03
C LYS A 169 0.62 17.81 3.51
N LYS A 170 1.87 17.91 3.07
CA LYS A 170 2.23 17.90 1.64
C LYS A 170 1.68 16.67 0.92
N TYR A 171 1.95 15.46 1.43
CA TYR A 171 1.50 14.23 0.77
C TYR A 171 -0.01 14.03 0.83
N ARG A 172 -0.64 14.41 1.94
CA ARG A 172 -2.11 14.42 2.08
C ARG A 172 -2.73 15.30 0.99
N ASP A 173 -2.23 16.53 0.83
CA ASP A 173 -2.77 17.48 -0.14
C ASP A 173 -2.57 16.98 -1.60
N LEU A 174 -1.42 16.37 -1.90
CA LEU A 174 -1.17 15.71 -3.19
C LEU A 174 -2.12 14.53 -3.44
N LEU A 175 -2.37 13.70 -2.43
CA LEU A 175 -3.29 12.56 -2.56
C LEU A 175 -4.76 13.00 -2.68
N ILE A 176 -5.14 14.16 -2.12
CA ILE A 176 -6.44 14.79 -2.35
C ILE A 176 -6.55 15.28 -3.80
N GLU A 177 -5.53 15.99 -4.29
CA GLU A 177 -5.47 16.49 -5.67
C GLU A 177 -5.60 15.34 -6.68
N LYS A 178 -4.91 14.22 -6.41
CA LYS A 178 -4.93 13.00 -7.23
C LYS A 178 -6.16 12.12 -7.01
N LYS A 179 -7.16 12.60 -6.24
CA LYS A 179 -8.42 11.89 -6.01
C LYS A 179 -8.24 10.50 -5.39
N VAL A 180 -7.22 10.35 -4.54
CA VAL A 180 -6.99 9.16 -3.72
C VAL A 180 -7.63 9.33 -2.35
N ILE A 181 -7.49 10.52 -1.75
CA ILE A 181 -8.17 10.88 -0.50
C ILE A 181 -9.36 11.78 -0.82
N TRP A 182 -10.51 11.40 -0.28
CA TRP A 182 -11.75 12.15 -0.39
C TRP A 182 -12.27 12.52 0.99
N SER A 183 -13.05 13.60 1.03
CA SER A 183 -13.92 13.91 2.17
C SER A 183 -15.12 12.97 2.17
N SER A 184 -15.69 12.65 3.33
CA SER A 184 -16.91 11.82 3.38
C SER A 184 -18.10 12.48 2.69
N TYR A 185 -18.08 13.79 2.44
CA TYR A 185 -19.10 14.50 1.66
C TYR A 185 -19.07 14.17 0.16
N ASP A 186 -17.92 13.77 -0.37
CA ASP A 186 -17.67 13.65 -1.81
C ASP A 186 -17.61 12.20 -2.32
N VAL A 187 -17.89 11.23 -1.45
CA VAL A 187 -17.84 9.80 -1.80
C VAL A 187 -19.23 9.25 -2.14
N PRO A 188 -19.31 8.11 -2.86
CA PRO A 188 -20.57 7.41 -3.05
C PRO A 188 -21.30 7.19 -1.72
N MET A 189 -22.63 7.35 -1.71
CA MET A 189 -23.46 7.32 -0.49
C MET A 189 -23.19 6.10 0.41
N LYS A 190 -22.96 4.94 -0.21
CA LYS A 190 -22.61 3.69 0.49
C LYS A 190 -21.32 3.78 1.32
N LEU A 191 -20.41 4.67 0.94
CA LEU A 191 -19.13 4.92 1.59
C LEU A 191 -19.16 6.13 2.53
N VAL A 192 -20.31 6.83 2.67
CA VAL A 192 -20.46 7.98 3.57
C VAL A 192 -20.54 7.53 5.03
N TRP A 193 -19.88 8.29 5.90
CA TRP A 193 -19.99 8.16 7.36
C TRP A 193 -20.72 9.37 7.93
N THR A 194 -22.05 9.30 8.01
CA THR A 194 -22.89 10.40 8.49
C THR A 194 -22.50 10.90 9.88
N GLU A 195 -22.08 10.01 10.78
CA GLU A 195 -21.62 10.37 12.13
C GLU A 195 -20.22 11.00 12.17
N HIS A 196 -19.43 10.86 11.09
CA HIS A 196 -18.03 11.30 11.01
C HIS A 196 -17.75 11.90 9.63
N MET A 197 -18.49 12.94 9.24
CA MET A 197 -18.40 13.52 7.90
C MET A 197 -17.01 14.12 7.57
N GLU A 198 -16.25 14.49 8.60
CA GLU A 198 -14.86 14.96 8.50
C GLU A 198 -13.83 13.82 8.29
N ALA A 199 -14.27 12.56 8.32
CA ALA A 199 -13.39 11.42 8.12
C ALA A 199 -12.85 11.40 6.69
N LYS A 200 -11.57 11.01 6.57
CA LYS A 200 -10.92 10.84 5.28
C LYS A 200 -11.26 9.47 4.71
N VAL A 201 -11.62 9.40 3.44
CA VAL A 201 -11.94 8.14 2.75
C VAL A 201 -10.91 7.89 1.65
N LEU A 202 -10.29 6.71 1.66
CA LEU A 202 -9.35 6.26 0.64
C LEU A 202 -10.08 5.58 -0.52
N LEU A 203 -10.17 6.25 -1.67
CA LEU A 203 -10.73 5.68 -2.89
C LEU A 203 -9.61 5.36 -3.88
N TYR A 204 -8.87 4.28 -3.60
CA TYR A 204 -7.89 3.72 -4.53
C TYR A 204 -8.30 2.31 -4.94
N SER A 205 -8.40 2.07 -6.25
CA SER A 205 -9.02 0.87 -6.83
C SER A 205 -8.29 -0.44 -6.51
N HIS A 206 -7.06 -0.36 -6.03
CA HIS A 206 -6.19 -1.52 -5.81
C HIS A 206 -5.95 -1.82 -4.31
N LEU A 207 -6.87 -1.37 -3.44
CA LEU A 207 -6.87 -1.67 -2.00
C LEU A 207 -8.01 -2.61 -1.63
N GLY A 208 -7.69 -3.62 -0.80
CA GLY A 208 -8.65 -4.55 -0.23
C GLY A 208 -8.95 -5.75 -1.13
N TYR A 209 -9.46 -6.82 -0.51
CA TYR A 209 -9.99 -7.97 -1.25
C TYR A 209 -11.27 -7.58 -2.01
N ASN A 210 -12.25 -7.06 -1.26
CA ASN A 210 -13.37 -6.31 -1.81
C ASN A 210 -12.95 -4.85 -1.84
N THR A 211 -12.80 -4.30 -3.03
CA THR A 211 -12.42 -2.90 -3.24
C THR A 211 -13.59 -1.97 -2.91
N TRP A 212 -13.32 -0.66 -2.85
CA TRP A 212 -14.38 0.32 -2.69
C TRP A 212 -15.38 0.28 -3.86
N ILE A 213 -14.92 -0.08 -5.07
CA ILE A 213 -15.76 -0.23 -6.26
C ILE A 213 -16.72 -1.41 -6.06
N ASP A 214 -16.21 -2.56 -5.59
CA ASP A 214 -17.04 -3.74 -5.34
C ASP A 214 -18.13 -3.44 -4.29
N LYS A 215 -17.78 -2.68 -3.24
CA LYS A 215 -18.75 -2.25 -2.22
C LYS A 215 -19.86 -1.36 -2.80
N VAL A 216 -19.54 -0.48 -3.73
CA VAL A 216 -20.52 0.45 -4.32
C VAL A 216 -21.40 -0.27 -5.35
N ILE A 217 -20.84 -1.18 -6.14
CA ILE A 217 -21.60 -1.91 -7.18
C ILE A 217 -22.51 -2.99 -6.58
N SER A 218 -22.11 -3.60 -5.46
CA SER A 218 -22.90 -4.67 -4.83
C SER A 218 -24.17 -4.19 -4.13
N ASP A 219 -24.33 -2.88 -3.89
CA ASP A 219 -25.47 -2.34 -3.17
C ASP A 219 -25.82 -0.93 -3.67
N VAL A 220 -26.71 -0.89 -4.66
CA VAL A 220 -27.20 0.37 -5.26
C VAL A 220 -28.31 0.91 -4.36
N PRO A 221 -28.16 2.13 -3.80
CA PRO A 221 -29.15 2.66 -2.86
C PRO A 221 -30.51 2.90 -3.52
N ASP A 222 -31.57 2.72 -2.75
CA ASP A 222 -32.93 3.02 -3.19
C ASP A 222 -33.32 4.50 -2.99
N ASP A 223 -34.46 4.91 -3.56
CA ASP A 223 -34.92 6.30 -3.54
C ASP A 223 -35.18 6.82 -2.12
N ASP A 224 -35.58 5.94 -1.19
CA ASP A 224 -35.86 6.29 0.20
C ASP A 224 -34.55 6.51 0.99
N GLU A 225 -33.54 5.67 0.77
CA GLU A 225 -32.19 5.83 1.31
C GLU A 225 -31.53 7.12 0.79
N ILE A 226 -31.68 7.42 -0.50
CA ILE A 226 -31.18 8.66 -1.11
C ILE A 226 -31.86 9.87 -0.46
N LYS A 227 -33.18 9.84 -0.32
CA LYS A 227 -33.93 10.92 0.30
C LYS A 227 -33.52 11.15 1.75
N HIS A 228 -33.43 10.08 2.54
CA HIS A 228 -33.00 10.17 3.94
C HIS A 228 -31.59 10.77 4.07
N TYR A 229 -30.66 10.38 3.19
CA TYR A 229 -29.32 10.95 3.15
C TYR A 229 -29.34 12.46 2.85
N LEU A 230 -30.09 12.87 1.81
CA LEU A 230 -30.23 14.29 1.43
C LEU A 230 -30.84 15.13 2.55
N ASP A 231 -31.83 14.59 3.27
CA ASP A 231 -32.43 15.27 4.41
C ASP A 231 -31.40 15.43 5.56
N THR A 232 -30.59 14.39 5.81
CA THR A 232 -29.57 14.40 6.89
C THR A 232 -28.46 15.43 6.65
N ILE A 233 -27.98 15.57 5.40
CA ILE A 233 -26.88 16.50 5.08
C ILE A 233 -27.32 17.96 4.90
N ASN A 234 -28.62 18.21 4.69
CA ASN A 234 -29.16 19.56 4.52
C ASN A 234 -29.57 20.21 5.86
N ASP A 235 -29.66 19.42 6.92
CA ASP A 235 -29.98 19.88 8.29
C ASP A 235 -28.72 20.27 9.12
N GLU A 236 -27.50 20.09 8.59
CA GLU A 236 -26.21 20.58 9.12
C GLU A 236 -25.75 21.90 8.47
#